data_AF-A0A952Z808-F1
#
_entry.id   AF-A0A952Z808-F1
#
_cell.length_a   1.000
_cell.length_b   1.000
_cell.length_c   1.000
_cell.angle_alpha   90.00
_cell.angle_beta   90.00
_cell.angle_gamma   90.00
#
_symmetry.space_group_name_H-M   'P 1'
#
loop_
_entity.id
_entity.type
_entity.pdbx_description
1 polymer ?
#
loop_
_entity_poly.entity_id
_entity_poly.type
_entity_poly.pdbx_seq_one_letter_code
_entity_poly.pdbx_strand_id
1 'polypeptide(L)'
;MSKKQFISADAHLAKLGITKQQAYDFIFANLDRPEIIYAAAREYGVTHAMLHEITDVPVIVIDNYFIDADFDPGRLDHTSILFNTDIGSLETLVDLNGNTGILSTASLREKVQPLINFSTVYDFPFTARYGFQLADGIYDADELGVSRLGDIAATDGNIESIFYGTLINMFSRFDQAELDQIKAFPENGNPEDFQALLSDALNDVPATSAWTDEELLDLVVDEAVYLHNHYINDSFVIGLFDHSYLGYAPVIH
;
A
#
# COMPACT_ATOMS: atom_id res chain seq x y z
N MET A 1 -16.06 4.19 -5.58
CA MET A 1 -15.54 2.82 -5.41
C MET A 1 -15.74 2.38 -3.97
N SER A 2 -16.09 1.12 -3.72
CA SER A 2 -16.24 0.60 -2.36
C SER A 2 -14.88 0.64 -1.66
N LYS A 3 -14.71 1.45 -0.61
CA LYS A 3 -13.51 1.42 0.24
C LYS A 3 -13.49 0.06 0.93
N LYS A 4 -12.60 -0.82 0.51
CA LYS A 4 -12.43 -2.14 1.13
C LYS A 4 -12.03 -1.91 2.58
N GLN A 5 -12.88 -2.32 3.51
CA GLN A 5 -12.52 -2.41 4.92
C GLN A 5 -11.87 -3.77 5.10
N PHE A 6 -10.57 -3.77 5.32
CA PHE A 6 -9.78 -5.00 5.38
C PHE A 6 -9.93 -5.70 6.74
N ILE A 7 -10.19 -4.95 7.82
CA ILE A 7 -10.34 -5.47 9.20
C ILE A 7 -11.43 -4.72 9.98
N SER A 8 -12.14 -5.43 10.86
CA SER A 8 -13.12 -4.84 11.79
C SER A 8 -12.43 -4.05 12.90
N ALA A 9 -13.12 -3.08 13.50
CA ALA A 9 -12.63 -2.34 14.65
C ALA A 9 -12.29 -3.27 15.82
N ASP A 10 -13.13 -4.28 16.09
CA ASP A 10 -12.89 -5.23 17.18
C ASP A 10 -11.57 -6.00 16.99
N ALA A 11 -11.33 -6.53 15.79
CA ALA A 11 -10.11 -7.28 15.50
C ALA A 11 -8.87 -6.36 15.53
N HIS A 12 -8.97 -5.15 14.97
CA HIS A 12 -7.88 -4.17 14.98
C HIS A 12 -7.51 -3.71 16.39
N LEU A 13 -8.50 -3.33 17.19
CA LEU A 13 -8.27 -2.89 18.56
C LEU A 13 -7.73 -4.01 19.45
N ALA A 14 -8.10 -5.27 19.19
CA ALA A 14 -7.54 -6.41 19.91
C ALA A 14 -6.02 -6.54 19.72
N LYS A 15 -5.48 -6.23 18.54
CA LYS A 15 -4.03 -6.17 18.30
C LYS A 15 -3.33 -5.12 19.15
N LEU A 16 -4.05 -4.04 19.46
CA LEU A 16 -3.59 -2.97 20.36
C LEU A 16 -3.78 -3.30 21.84
N GLY A 17 -4.39 -4.44 22.17
CA GLY A 17 -4.79 -4.77 23.54
C GLY A 17 -5.91 -3.87 24.08
N ILE A 18 -6.68 -3.23 23.19
CA ILE A 18 -7.76 -2.30 23.51
C ILE A 18 -9.10 -2.97 23.19
N THR A 19 -10.09 -2.78 24.06
CA THR A 19 -11.46 -3.21 23.77
C THR A 19 -12.23 -2.12 23.04
N LYS A 20 -13.20 -2.50 22.21
CA LYS A 20 -14.13 -1.56 21.57
C LYS A 20 -14.84 -0.64 22.56
N GLN A 21 -15.18 -1.13 23.76
CA GLN A 21 -15.74 -0.28 24.81
C GLN A 21 -14.76 0.78 25.30
N GLN A 22 -13.48 0.44 25.50
CA GLN A 22 -12.47 1.44 25.88
C GLN A 22 -12.25 2.47 24.79
N ALA A 23 -12.26 2.06 23.51
CA ALA A 23 -12.18 2.99 22.38
C ALA A 23 -13.41 3.92 22.32
N TYR A 24 -14.60 3.36 22.52
CA TYR A 24 -15.84 4.13 22.62
C TYR A 24 -15.78 5.15 23.76
N ASP A 25 -15.38 4.73 24.96
CA ASP A 25 -15.29 5.59 26.14
C ASP A 25 -14.27 6.73 25.91
N PHE A 26 -13.16 6.45 25.23
CA PHE A 26 -12.17 7.46 24.84
C PHE A 26 -12.77 8.49 23.87
N ILE A 27 -13.46 8.04 22.83
CA ILE A 27 -14.11 8.94 21.86
C ILE A 27 -15.16 9.80 22.57
N PHE A 28 -16.01 9.18 23.38
CA PHE A 28 -17.07 9.87 24.09
C PHE A 28 -16.54 10.93 25.07
N ALA A 29 -15.42 10.64 25.74
CA ALA A 29 -14.78 11.58 26.66
C ALA A 29 -14.09 12.78 25.97
N ASN A 30 -13.92 12.74 24.65
CA ASN A 30 -13.22 13.76 23.86
C ASN A 30 -14.08 14.32 22.72
N LEU A 31 -15.42 14.22 22.79
CA LEU A 31 -16.31 14.68 21.71
C LEU A 31 -16.20 16.18 21.38
N ASP A 32 -15.77 17.00 22.34
CA ASP A 32 -15.51 18.43 22.16
C ASP A 32 -14.08 18.73 21.66
N ARG A 33 -13.29 17.67 21.41
CA ARG A 33 -11.86 17.72 21.08
C ARG A 33 -11.56 16.86 19.84
N PRO A 34 -12.07 17.24 18.66
CA PRO A 34 -11.86 16.51 17.42
C PRO A 34 -10.37 16.28 17.12
N GLU A 35 -9.49 17.19 17.54
CA GLU A 35 -8.05 17.08 17.35
C GLU A 35 -7.43 15.88 18.08
N ILE A 36 -7.95 15.54 19.26
CA ILE A 36 -7.47 14.38 20.03
C ILE A 36 -7.93 13.09 19.37
N ILE A 37 -9.20 13.02 18.99
CA ILE A 37 -9.76 11.82 18.37
C ILE A 37 -9.06 11.55 17.05
N TYR A 38 -8.88 12.60 16.23
CA TYR A 38 -8.21 12.50 14.94
C TYR A 38 -6.73 12.08 15.09
N ALA A 39 -5.99 12.70 16.02
CA ALA A 39 -4.60 12.33 16.26
C ALA A 39 -4.46 10.88 16.74
N ALA A 40 -5.30 10.44 17.67
CA ALA A 40 -5.32 9.06 18.14
C ALA A 40 -5.69 8.09 17.01
N ALA A 41 -6.72 8.41 16.22
CA ALA A 41 -7.10 7.58 15.08
C ALA A 41 -5.95 7.42 14.08
N ARG A 42 -5.22 8.51 13.78
CA ARG A 42 -4.01 8.45 12.93
C ARG A 42 -2.88 7.65 13.54
N GLU A 43 -2.61 7.82 14.83
CA GLU A 43 -1.53 7.14 15.54
C GLU A 43 -1.75 5.63 15.63
N TYR A 44 -3.01 5.20 15.75
CA TYR A 44 -3.38 3.80 15.91
C TYR A 44 -3.95 3.17 14.63
N GLY A 45 -3.94 3.87 13.49
CA GLY A 45 -4.43 3.35 12.22
C GLY A 45 -5.92 3.00 12.20
N VAL A 46 -6.73 3.74 12.97
CA VAL A 46 -8.19 3.57 13.06
C VAL A 46 -8.87 4.36 11.94
N THR A 47 -9.59 3.65 11.08
CA THR A 47 -10.27 4.22 9.89
C THR A 47 -11.65 4.81 10.23
N HIS A 48 -12.29 5.52 9.30
CA HIS A 48 -13.69 5.97 9.53
C HIS A 48 -14.66 4.81 9.66
N ALA A 49 -14.43 3.74 8.91
CA ALA A 49 -15.24 2.54 9.00
C ALA A 49 -15.14 1.94 10.41
N MET A 50 -13.94 1.95 11.00
CA MET A 50 -13.76 1.52 12.38
C MET A 50 -14.39 2.48 13.39
N LEU A 51 -14.26 3.79 13.19
CA LEU A 51 -14.94 4.78 14.04
C LEU A 51 -16.45 4.62 14.00
N HIS A 52 -17.01 4.34 12.81
CA HIS A 52 -18.41 3.98 12.63
C HIS A 52 -18.76 2.72 13.43
N GLU A 53 -17.98 1.65 13.29
CA GLU A 53 -18.23 0.42 14.05
C GLU A 53 -18.14 0.64 15.56
N ILE A 54 -17.18 1.43 16.05
CA ILE A 54 -16.98 1.72 17.47
C ILE A 54 -18.16 2.49 18.05
N THR A 55 -18.66 3.48 17.31
CA THR A 55 -19.62 4.47 17.84
C THR A 55 -21.06 4.28 17.37
N ASP A 56 -21.30 3.43 16.39
CA ASP A 56 -22.54 3.30 15.61
C ASP A 56 -22.99 4.61 14.92
N VAL A 57 -22.11 5.61 14.83
CA VAL A 57 -22.38 6.88 14.13
C VAL A 57 -22.13 6.72 12.64
N PRO A 58 -23.02 7.15 11.74
CA PRO A 58 -22.81 7.03 10.29
C PRO A 58 -21.50 7.69 9.83
N VAL A 59 -20.77 7.06 8.90
CA VAL A 59 -19.50 7.59 8.36
C VAL A 59 -19.61 9.04 7.90
N ILE A 60 -20.70 9.42 7.19
CA ILE A 60 -20.91 10.81 6.76
C ILE A 60 -20.96 11.82 7.91
N VAL A 61 -21.44 11.41 9.08
CA VAL A 61 -21.47 12.29 10.27
C VAL A 61 -20.08 12.40 10.89
N ILE A 62 -19.31 11.30 10.90
CA ILE A 62 -17.91 11.29 11.35
C ILE A 62 -17.05 12.16 10.44
N ASP A 63 -17.23 12.05 9.11
CA ASP A 63 -16.51 12.87 8.13
C ASP A 63 -16.80 14.36 8.37
N ASN A 64 -18.08 14.72 8.47
CA ASN A 64 -18.47 16.11 8.74
C ASN A 64 -17.93 16.62 10.09
N TYR A 65 -17.89 15.77 11.12
CA TYR A 65 -17.33 16.12 12.44
C TYR A 65 -15.85 16.54 12.35
N PHE A 66 -15.06 15.85 11.53
CA PHE A 66 -13.66 16.22 11.30
C PHE A 66 -13.50 17.40 10.34
N ILE A 67 -14.30 17.47 9.26
CA ILE A 67 -14.29 18.58 8.31
C ILE A 67 -14.61 19.90 9.01
N ASP A 68 -15.63 19.92 9.88
CA ASP A 68 -16.03 21.11 10.65
C ASP A 68 -14.92 21.60 11.60
N ALA A 69 -13.93 20.75 11.88
CA ALA A 69 -12.75 21.04 12.68
C ALA A 69 -11.47 21.25 11.86
N ASP A 70 -11.60 21.48 10.54
CA ASP A 70 -10.50 21.67 9.58
C ASP A 70 -9.56 20.46 9.45
N PHE A 71 -10.04 19.26 9.77
CA PHE A 71 -9.33 18.01 9.50
C PHE A 71 -9.86 17.35 8.23
N ASP A 72 -8.94 16.85 7.42
CA ASP A 72 -9.25 16.04 6.24
C ASP A 72 -9.52 14.60 6.71
N PRO A 73 -10.79 14.13 6.71
CA PRO A 73 -11.11 12.81 7.19
C PRO A 73 -10.35 11.76 6.38
N GLY A 74 -10.26 11.93 5.05
CA GLY A 74 -9.68 10.95 4.11
C GLY A 74 -8.31 10.39 4.51
N ARG A 75 -7.54 11.14 5.30
CA ARG A 75 -6.24 10.74 5.84
C ARG A 75 -6.27 9.72 7.00
N LEU A 76 -7.45 9.30 7.46
CA LEU A 76 -7.60 8.21 8.43
C LEU A 76 -7.70 6.83 7.77
N ASP A 77 -8.23 6.77 6.56
CA ASP A 77 -8.37 5.51 5.84
C ASP A 77 -7.03 5.09 5.23
N HIS A 78 -6.87 3.78 4.98
CA HIS A 78 -5.73 3.24 4.20
C HIS A 78 -4.35 3.43 4.82
N THR A 79 -4.29 3.89 6.07
CA THR A 79 -3.04 4.14 6.78
C THR A 79 -2.47 2.86 7.41
N SER A 80 -3.30 1.96 7.92
CA SER A 80 -2.85 0.76 8.66
C SER A 80 -2.38 -0.41 7.80
N ILE A 81 -2.39 -0.28 6.46
CA ILE A 81 -2.30 -1.41 5.51
C ILE A 81 -1.15 -1.20 4.52
N LEU A 82 -0.36 -2.24 4.25
CA LEU A 82 0.78 -2.18 3.32
C LEU A 82 0.33 -2.08 1.84
N PHE A 83 -0.62 -2.91 1.40
CA PHE A 83 -1.30 -2.81 0.11
C PHE A 83 -2.65 -2.15 0.31
N ASN A 84 -2.66 -0.83 0.25
CA ASN A 84 -3.82 -0.04 0.65
C ASN A 84 -4.78 0.31 -0.50
N THR A 85 -4.53 -0.21 -1.70
CA THR A 85 -5.43 -0.16 -2.87
C THR A 85 -6.07 -1.53 -3.09
N ASP A 86 -7.36 -1.56 -3.50
CA ASP A 86 -7.99 -2.82 -3.92
C ASP A 86 -7.45 -3.26 -5.28
N ILE A 87 -6.50 -4.19 -5.25
CA ILE A 87 -5.84 -4.73 -6.44
C ILE A 87 -6.63 -5.86 -7.10
N GLY A 88 -7.79 -6.26 -6.55
CA GLY A 88 -8.69 -7.23 -7.16
C GLY A 88 -8.00 -8.52 -7.61
N SER A 89 -8.15 -8.91 -8.88
CA SER A 89 -7.53 -10.11 -9.44
C SER A 89 -6.00 -10.05 -9.52
N LEU A 90 -5.40 -8.86 -9.41
CA LEU A 90 -3.95 -8.65 -9.44
C LEU A 90 -3.27 -9.06 -8.12
N GLU A 91 -4.04 -9.41 -7.08
CA GLU A 91 -3.51 -10.03 -5.86
C GLU A 91 -2.66 -11.29 -6.19
N THR A 92 -2.95 -11.95 -7.31
CA THR A 92 -2.16 -13.08 -7.85
C THR A 92 -0.77 -12.72 -8.38
N LEU A 93 -0.40 -11.45 -8.37
CA LEU A 93 0.94 -10.96 -8.73
C LEU A 93 1.76 -10.58 -7.50
N VAL A 94 1.11 -10.40 -6.35
CA VAL A 94 1.77 -10.11 -5.09
C VAL A 94 2.42 -11.37 -4.55
N ASP A 95 3.75 -11.34 -4.41
CA ASP A 95 4.53 -12.44 -3.88
C ASP A 95 5.89 -11.97 -3.33
N LEU A 96 6.50 -12.78 -2.47
CA LEU A 96 7.90 -12.62 -2.07
C LEU A 96 8.82 -12.85 -3.27
N ASN A 97 9.93 -12.13 -3.33
CA ASN A 97 10.95 -12.38 -4.34
C ASN A 97 11.70 -13.69 -4.05
N GLY A 98 11.36 -14.73 -4.81
CA GLY A 98 12.06 -16.03 -4.78
C GLY A 98 13.28 -16.13 -5.70
N ASN A 99 13.63 -15.07 -6.44
CA ASN A 99 14.71 -15.11 -7.42
C ASN A 99 16.10 -15.08 -6.78
N THR A 100 17.08 -15.60 -7.51
CA THR A 100 18.50 -15.57 -7.14
C THR A 100 19.32 -14.82 -8.20
N GLY A 101 20.60 -14.58 -7.95
CA GLY A 101 21.45 -13.86 -8.90
C GLY A 101 21.03 -12.41 -9.07
N ILE A 102 21.08 -11.91 -10.31
CA ILE A 102 20.90 -10.47 -10.61
C ILE A 102 19.51 -9.94 -10.25
N LEU A 103 18.50 -10.80 -10.21
CA LEU A 103 17.12 -10.48 -9.83
C LEU A 103 16.82 -10.72 -8.34
N SER A 104 17.80 -11.14 -7.54
CA SER A 104 17.61 -11.28 -6.10
C SER A 104 17.36 -9.91 -5.44
N THR A 105 16.61 -9.90 -4.34
CA THR A 105 16.34 -8.67 -3.56
C THR A 105 17.62 -7.92 -3.20
N ALA A 106 18.67 -8.63 -2.79
CA ALA A 106 19.96 -8.03 -2.47
C ALA A 106 20.62 -7.36 -3.68
N SER A 107 20.61 -8.01 -4.85
CA SER A 107 21.18 -7.44 -6.07
C SER A 107 20.39 -6.25 -6.60
N LEU A 108 19.06 -6.28 -6.49
CA LEU A 108 18.19 -5.16 -6.86
C LEU A 108 18.42 -3.96 -5.94
N ARG A 109 18.48 -4.17 -4.63
CA ARG A 109 18.84 -3.14 -3.63
C ARG A 109 20.16 -2.46 -3.99
N GLU A 110 21.21 -3.24 -4.23
CA GLU A 110 22.55 -2.72 -4.57
C GLU A 110 22.55 -1.86 -5.85
N LYS A 111 21.63 -2.13 -6.78
CA LYS A 111 21.47 -1.35 -8.02
C LYS A 111 20.60 -0.12 -7.85
N VAL A 112 19.48 -0.22 -7.13
CA VAL A 112 18.50 0.87 -6.96
C VAL A 112 19.02 1.92 -5.99
N GLN A 113 19.53 1.52 -4.82
CA GLN A 113 19.96 2.44 -3.76
C GLN A 113 20.91 3.57 -4.22
N PRO A 114 21.94 3.34 -5.07
CA PRO A 114 22.81 4.42 -5.54
C PRO A 114 22.18 5.34 -6.59
N LEU A 115 21.05 4.94 -7.21
CA LEU A 115 20.37 5.68 -8.28
C LEU A 115 19.26 6.60 -7.77
N ILE A 116 18.82 6.44 -6.52
CA ILE A 116 17.80 7.31 -5.93
C ILE A 116 18.40 8.63 -5.42
N ASN A 117 17.60 9.69 -5.43
CA ASN A 117 18.00 11.06 -5.06
C ASN A 117 18.50 11.14 -3.61
N PHE A 118 17.95 10.33 -2.72
CA PHE A 118 18.26 10.30 -1.30
C PHE A 118 18.51 8.87 -0.83
N SER A 119 19.68 8.31 -1.15
CA SER A 119 20.03 6.92 -0.81
C SER A 119 19.97 6.58 0.68
N THR A 120 20.10 7.58 1.56
CA THR A 120 19.99 7.43 3.02
C THR A 120 18.59 7.13 3.51
N VAL A 121 17.56 7.35 2.69
CA VAL A 121 16.15 7.03 3.03
C VAL A 121 15.64 5.81 2.28
N TYR A 122 16.49 5.09 1.55
CA TYR A 122 16.10 3.90 0.78
C TYR A 122 15.25 2.92 1.58
N ASP A 123 15.62 2.63 2.83
CA ASP A 123 14.89 1.65 3.65
C ASP A 123 13.55 2.19 4.19
N PHE A 124 13.28 3.50 4.12
CA PHE A 124 12.11 4.13 4.71
C PHE A 124 10.76 3.51 4.29
N PRO A 125 10.51 3.22 2.99
CA PRO A 125 9.26 2.58 2.55
C PRO A 125 9.11 1.14 3.06
N PHE A 126 10.20 0.49 3.46
CA PHE A 126 10.20 -0.90 3.92
C PHE A 126 10.03 -1.04 5.43
N THR A 127 10.00 0.06 6.17
CA THR A 127 9.84 0.04 7.63
C THR A 127 8.39 -0.05 8.06
N ALA A 128 8.13 -0.76 9.16
CA ALA A 128 6.82 -0.76 9.80
C ALA A 128 6.39 0.67 10.15
N ARG A 129 5.15 1.02 9.80
CA ARG A 129 4.57 2.35 10.06
C ARG A 129 4.01 2.48 11.47
N TYR A 130 3.53 1.37 12.01
CA TYR A 130 2.82 1.35 13.29
C TYR A 130 3.45 0.37 14.27
N GLY A 131 3.40 0.72 15.55
CA GLY A 131 3.88 -0.18 16.61
C GLY A 131 3.13 -1.50 16.67
N PHE A 132 1.84 -1.52 16.30
CA PHE A 132 1.03 -2.73 16.32
C PHE A 132 1.45 -3.77 15.28
N GLN A 133 1.95 -3.32 14.13
CA GLN A 133 2.46 -4.17 13.05
C GLN A 133 3.68 -5.00 13.45
N LEU A 134 4.32 -4.65 14.57
CA LEU A 134 5.46 -5.38 15.12
C LEU A 134 5.10 -6.13 16.41
N ALA A 135 3.87 -6.01 16.91
CA ALA A 135 3.51 -6.43 18.26
C ALA A 135 3.49 -7.96 18.43
N ASP A 136 3.02 -8.68 17.42
CA ASP A 136 3.00 -10.14 17.37
C ASP A 136 4.12 -10.74 16.49
N GLY A 137 4.87 -9.88 15.79
CA GLY A 137 6.01 -10.26 14.96
C GLY A 137 5.62 -10.84 13.59
N ILE A 138 4.36 -10.72 13.18
CA ILE A 138 3.88 -11.13 11.87
C ILE A 138 3.15 -10.00 11.15
N TYR A 139 3.14 -10.03 9.82
CA TYR A 139 2.15 -9.32 9.02
C TYR A 139 1.09 -10.34 8.59
N ASP A 140 -0.15 -10.15 9.03
CA ASP A 140 -1.28 -10.96 8.58
C ASP A 140 -1.97 -10.38 7.34
N ALA A 141 -2.97 -11.08 6.81
CA ALA A 141 -3.69 -10.65 5.62
C ALA A 141 -4.34 -9.25 5.75
N ASP A 142 -4.72 -8.86 6.95
CA ASP A 142 -5.39 -7.60 7.23
C ASP A 142 -4.40 -6.43 7.25
N GLU A 143 -3.19 -6.64 7.78
CA GLU A 143 -2.09 -5.68 7.74
C GLU A 143 -1.43 -5.59 6.37
N LEU A 144 -1.35 -6.72 5.66
CA LEU A 144 -0.86 -6.76 4.30
C LEU A 144 -1.85 -6.11 3.34
N GLY A 145 -3.15 -6.30 3.54
CA GLY A 145 -4.18 -5.92 2.55
C GLY A 145 -4.31 -6.94 1.41
N VAL A 146 -3.58 -8.05 1.50
CA VAL A 146 -3.62 -9.20 0.59
C VAL A 146 -3.64 -10.49 1.40
N SER A 147 -4.53 -11.40 1.02
CA SER A 147 -4.71 -12.71 1.65
C SER A 147 -3.73 -13.77 1.14
N ARG A 148 -3.24 -13.61 -0.09
CA ARG A 148 -2.43 -14.63 -0.78
C ARG A 148 -1.13 -15.02 -0.06
N LEU A 149 -0.50 -14.07 0.62
CA LEU A 149 0.79 -14.28 1.29
C LEU A 149 0.67 -15.10 2.58
N GLY A 150 -0.54 -15.18 3.16
CA GLY A 150 -0.73 -15.69 4.52
C GLY A 150 0.03 -14.84 5.54
N ASP A 151 0.36 -15.45 6.68
CA ASP A 151 1.15 -14.80 7.72
C ASP A 151 2.63 -14.83 7.35
N ILE A 152 3.28 -13.67 7.32
CA ILE A 152 4.73 -13.55 7.07
C ILE A 152 5.40 -12.89 8.27
N ALA A 153 6.70 -13.06 8.45
CA ALA A 153 7.41 -12.39 9.54
C ALA A 153 7.44 -10.86 9.32
N ALA A 154 7.17 -10.09 10.38
CA ALA A 154 7.17 -8.64 10.35
C ALA A 154 8.59 -8.06 10.33
N THR A 155 9.21 -8.04 9.14
CA THR A 155 10.58 -7.55 8.93
C THR A 155 10.67 -6.70 7.68
N ASP A 156 11.51 -5.66 7.73
CA ASP A 156 11.74 -4.77 6.59
C ASP A 156 12.21 -5.53 5.34
N GLY A 157 13.01 -6.60 5.53
CA GLY A 157 13.47 -7.45 4.43
C GLY A 157 12.34 -8.22 3.74
N ASN A 158 11.27 -8.60 4.45
CA ASN A 158 10.10 -9.21 3.82
C ASN A 158 9.28 -8.19 3.04
N ILE A 159 9.14 -6.97 3.57
CA ILE A 159 8.45 -5.87 2.89
C ILE A 159 9.19 -5.53 1.58
N GLU A 160 10.51 -5.37 1.62
CA GLU A 160 11.33 -5.17 0.42
C GLU A 160 11.27 -6.36 -0.56
N SER A 161 11.28 -7.59 -0.04
CA SER A 161 11.15 -8.79 -0.87
C SER A 161 9.81 -8.84 -1.61
N ILE A 162 8.72 -8.45 -0.95
CA ILE A 162 7.40 -8.34 -1.57
C ILE A 162 7.38 -7.26 -2.64
N PHE A 163 7.98 -6.10 -2.35
CA PHE A 163 8.10 -5.00 -3.31
C PHE A 163 8.73 -5.46 -4.63
N TYR A 164 9.92 -6.05 -4.57
CA TYR A 164 10.61 -6.52 -5.76
C TYR A 164 9.97 -7.76 -6.38
N GLY A 165 9.50 -8.72 -5.58
CA GLY A 165 8.83 -9.92 -6.08
C GLY A 165 7.61 -9.57 -6.91
N THR A 166 6.83 -8.60 -6.44
CA THR A 166 5.64 -8.12 -7.16
C THR A 166 6.02 -7.32 -8.41
N LEU A 167 7.04 -6.44 -8.38
CA LEU A 167 7.50 -5.75 -9.59
C LEU A 167 7.97 -6.74 -10.67
N ILE A 168 8.75 -7.75 -10.29
CA ILE A 168 9.21 -8.82 -11.18
C ILE A 168 8.00 -9.55 -11.77
N ASN A 169 7.04 -9.95 -10.92
CA ASN A 169 5.84 -10.65 -11.37
C ASN A 169 5.04 -9.81 -12.36
N MET A 170 4.89 -8.50 -12.12
CA MET A 170 4.17 -7.60 -13.03
C MET A 170 4.88 -7.43 -14.37
N PHE A 171 6.16 -7.03 -14.36
CA PHE A 171 6.90 -6.82 -15.61
C PHE A 171 7.07 -8.11 -16.41
N SER A 172 7.12 -9.27 -15.75
CA SER A 172 7.16 -10.57 -16.43
C SER A 172 5.89 -10.90 -17.23
N ARG A 173 4.76 -10.23 -16.94
CA ARG A 173 3.51 -10.39 -17.70
C ARG A 173 3.46 -9.56 -18.96
N PHE A 174 4.12 -8.40 -18.98
CA PHE A 174 4.05 -7.53 -20.15
C PHE A 174 4.90 -8.05 -21.30
N ASP A 175 4.42 -7.87 -22.51
CA ASP A 175 5.28 -7.74 -23.68
C ASP A 175 5.67 -6.27 -23.95
N GLN A 176 6.54 -6.06 -24.95
CA GLN A 176 7.00 -4.72 -25.31
C GLN A 176 5.86 -3.83 -25.80
N ALA A 177 4.90 -4.36 -26.55
CA ALA A 177 3.81 -3.56 -27.12
C ALA A 177 2.84 -3.09 -26.03
N GLU A 178 2.55 -3.95 -25.05
CA GLU A 178 1.73 -3.61 -23.88
C GLU A 178 2.44 -2.56 -23.01
N LEU A 179 3.72 -2.77 -22.72
CA LEU A 179 4.49 -1.83 -21.93
C LEU A 179 4.61 -0.45 -22.61
N ASP A 180 4.79 -0.42 -23.93
CA ASP A 180 4.80 0.81 -24.72
C ASP A 180 3.45 1.53 -24.67
N GLN A 181 2.33 0.79 -24.71
CA GLN A 181 0.99 1.36 -24.57
C GLN A 181 0.77 1.97 -23.19
N ILE A 182 1.17 1.26 -22.13
CA ILE A 182 1.08 1.73 -20.75
C ILE A 182 1.90 3.02 -20.59
N LYS A 183 3.16 3.02 -21.05
CA LYS A 183 4.05 4.20 -20.97
C LYS A 183 3.57 5.39 -21.80
N ALA A 184 2.86 5.13 -22.91
CA ALA A 184 2.29 6.16 -23.76
C ALA A 184 0.93 6.66 -23.26
N PHE A 185 0.39 6.10 -22.17
CA PHE A 185 -0.89 6.53 -21.64
C PHE A 185 -0.82 8.00 -21.18
N PRO A 186 -1.79 8.85 -21.54
CA PRO A 186 -1.72 10.28 -21.21
C PRO A 186 -1.72 10.52 -19.69
N GLU A 187 -0.85 11.41 -19.21
CA GLU A 187 -0.78 11.80 -17.79
C GLU A 187 -2.12 12.36 -17.25
N ASN A 188 -2.92 12.97 -18.12
CA ASN A 188 -4.26 13.49 -17.81
C ASN A 188 -5.39 12.59 -18.35
N GLY A 189 -5.07 11.33 -18.67
CA GLY A 189 -6.02 10.33 -19.12
C GLY A 189 -7.00 9.94 -18.01
N ASN A 190 -8.06 9.23 -18.39
CA ASN A 190 -9.03 8.74 -17.42
C ASN A 190 -8.41 7.60 -16.58
N PRO A 191 -8.39 7.70 -15.24
CA PRO A 191 -7.87 6.65 -14.37
C PRO A 191 -8.55 5.28 -14.54
N GLU A 192 -9.85 5.25 -14.85
CA GLU A 192 -10.59 3.99 -15.10
C GLU A 192 -10.11 3.32 -16.39
N ASP A 193 -9.86 4.10 -17.44
CA ASP A 193 -9.33 3.60 -18.72
C ASP A 193 -7.90 3.07 -18.53
N PHE A 194 -7.10 3.76 -17.70
CA PHE A 194 -5.75 3.31 -17.35
C PHE A 194 -5.78 1.97 -16.60
N GLN A 195 -6.63 1.86 -15.58
CA GLN A 195 -6.79 0.63 -14.80
C GLN A 195 -7.26 -0.54 -15.67
N ALA A 196 -8.17 -0.29 -16.63
CA ALA A 196 -8.60 -1.29 -17.58
C ALA A 196 -7.46 -1.76 -18.48
N LEU A 197 -6.69 -0.82 -19.08
CA LEU A 197 -5.51 -1.14 -19.89
C LEU A 197 -4.50 -1.99 -19.13
N LEU A 198 -4.17 -1.58 -17.91
CA LEU A 198 -3.22 -2.28 -17.06
C LEU A 198 -3.72 -3.66 -16.64
N SER A 199 -5.01 -3.78 -16.30
CA SER A 199 -5.63 -5.06 -15.98
C SER A 199 -5.63 -6.02 -17.15
N ASP A 200 -5.95 -5.54 -18.36
CA ASP A 200 -5.95 -6.37 -19.57
C ASP A 200 -4.54 -6.91 -19.86
N ALA A 201 -3.53 -6.03 -19.85
CA ALA A 201 -2.13 -6.42 -20.09
C ALA A 201 -1.58 -7.39 -19.02
N LEU A 202 -1.94 -7.21 -17.75
CA LEU A 202 -1.49 -8.11 -16.68
C LEU A 202 -2.17 -9.48 -16.71
N ASN A 203 -3.36 -9.58 -17.31
CA ASN A 203 -4.09 -10.84 -17.47
C ASN A 203 -3.74 -11.58 -18.77
N ASP A 204 -3.19 -10.90 -19.78
CA ASP A 204 -2.71 -11.53 -21.01
C ASP A 204 -1.32 -12.14 -20.79
N VAL A 205 -1.30 -13.37 -20.26
CA VAL A 205 -0.04 -14.03 -19.89
C VAL A 205 0.68 -14.55 -21.13
N PRO A 206 1.88 -14.03 -21.46
CA PRO A 206 2.61 -14.51 -22.63
C PRO A 206 3.07 -15.95 -22.41
N ALA A 207 3.03 -16.76 -23.49
CA ALA A 207 3.38 -18.18 -23.44
C ALA A 207 4.86 -18.43 -23.07
N THR A 208 5.71 -17.44 -23.30
CA THR A 208 7.13 -17.38 -22.91
C THR A 208 7.42 -15.97 -22.42
N SER A 209 8.28 -15.82 -21.40
CA SER A 209 8.68 -14.48 -20.95
C SER A 209 9.21 -13.66 -22.14
N ALA A 210 8.73 -12.42 -22.25
CA ALA A 210 9.16 -11.49 -23.28
C ALA A 210 10.57 -10.92 -23.02
N TRP A 211 11.12 -11.16 -21.83
CA TRP A 211 12.33 -10.52 -21.31
C TRP A 211 13.41 -11.54 -20.97
N THR A 212 14.66 -11.17 -21.23
CA THR A 212 15.82 -11.76 -20.55
C THR A 212 15.89 -11.28 -19.09
N ASP A 213 16.66 -11.98 -18.24
CA ASP A 213 16.86 -11.56 -16.86
C ASP A 213 17.49 -10.15 -16.78
N GLU A 214 18.38 -9.81 -17.72
CA GLU A 214 18.97 -8.48 -17.82
C GLU A 214 17.95 -7.40 -18.23
N GLU A 215 17.07 -7.68 -19.20
CA GLU A 215 16.02 -6.73 -19.60
C GLU A 215 14.99 -6.54 -18.47
N LEU A 216 14.60 -7.62 -17.81
CA LEU A 216 13.68 -7.56 -16.67
C LEU A 216 14.29 -6.81 -15.49
N LEU A 217 15.60 -7.01 -15.24
CA LEU A 217 16.34 -6.26 -14.25
C LEU A 217 16.27 -4.76 -14.51
N ASP A 218 16.54 -4.32 -15.74
CA ASP A 218 16.54 -2.90 -16.10
C ASP A 218 15.14 -2.29 -15.90
N LEU A 219 14.08 -3.00 -16.32
CA LEU A 219 12.68 -2.58 -16.10
C LEU A 219 12.34 -2.41 -14.61
N VAL A 220 12.70 -3.39 -13.79
CA VAL A 220 12.42 -3.36 -12.34
C VAL A 220 13.23 -2.27 -11.64
N VAL A 221 14.49 -2.07 -12.03
CA VAL A 221 15.35 -1.01 -11.46
C VAL A 221 14.80 0.37 -11.81
N ASP A 222 14.42 0.60 -13.07
CA ASP A 222 13.88 1.88 -13.52
C ASP A 222 12.60 2.25 -12.76
N GLU A 223 11.65 1.32 -12.62
CA GLU A 223 10.40 1.57 -11.88
C GLU A 223 10.66 1.78 -10.38
N ALA A 224 11.53 0.96 -9.77
CA ALA A 224 11.88 1.12 -8.37
C ALA A 224 12.55 2.48 -8.10
N VAL A 225 13.43 2.94 -8.98
CA VAL A 225 14.06 4.27 -8.86
C VAL A 225 13.02 5.38 -9.02
N TYR A 226 12.10 5.26 -9.98
CA TYR A 226 11.00 6.20 -10.15
C TYR A 226 10.14 6.30 -8.88
N LEU A 227 9.71 5.16 -8.36
CA LEU A 227 8.90 5.04 -7.14
C LEU A 227 9.54 5.73 -5.94
N HIS A 228 10.81 5.43 -5.68
CA HIS A 228 11.56 6.07 -4.59
C HIS A 228 11.68 7.57 -4.82
N ASN A 229 12.00 8.02 -6.04
CA ASN A 229 12.24 9.44 -6.27
C ASN A 229 10.96 10.29 -6.26
N HIS A 230 9.83 9.71 -6.70
CA HIS A 230 8.58 10.43 -6.84
C HIS A 230 7.79 10.48 -5.53
N TYR A 231 7.81 9.40 -4.74
CA TYR A 231 6.87 9.25 -3.63
C TYR A 231 7.52 9.29 -2.23
N ILE A 232 8.85 9.18 -2.09
CA ILE A 232 9.48 9.08 -0.76
C ILE A 232 9.39 10.36 0.09
N ASN A 233 9.17 11.52 -0.53
CA ASN A 233 8.96 12.78 0.16
C ASN A 233 7.48 13.07 0.45
N ASP A 234 6.59 12.23 -0.05
CA ASP A 234 5.17 12.40 0.20
C ASP A 234 4.84 11.79 1.57
N SER A 235 4.60 12.67 2.55
CA SER A 235 4.16 12.27 3.89
C SER A 235 2.81 11.53 3.92
N PHE A 236 2.13 11.45 2.78
CA PHE A 236 0.88 10.73 2.57
C PHE A 236 1.08 9.29 2.05
N VAL A 237 2.31 8.90 1.67
CA VAL A 237 2.62 7.51 1.29
C VAL A 237 2.79 6.67 2.55
N ILE A 238 1.76 5.90 2.88
CA ILE A 238 1.73 5.08 4.09
C ILE A 238 1.93 3.60 3.73
N GLY A 239 1.38 3.14 2.60
CA GLY A 239 1.63 1.81 2.05
C GLY A 239 2.87 1.74 1.15
N LEU A 240 3.42 0.53 0.96
CA LEU A 240 4.45 0.25 -0.05
C LEU A 240 4.01 0.68 -1.47
N PHE A 241 2.69 0.80 -1.69
CA PHE A 241 2.04 0.92 -3.00
C PHE A 241 1.00 2.03 -3.08
N ASP A 242 1.07 3.00 -2.17
CA ASP A 242 0.13 4.13 -2.10
C ASP A 242 0.06 4.91 -3.42
N HIS A 243 1.12 4.87 -4.25
CA HIS A 243 1.18 5.71 -5.44
C HIS A 243 1.80 5.20 -6.75
N SER A 244 2.38 4.01 -6.90
CA SER A 244 2.39 3.36 -8.23
C SER A 244 2.77 1.88 -8.19
N TYR A 245 2.29 1.19 -9.22
CA TYR A 245 3.09 0.16 -9.88
C TYR A 245 3.37 0.49 -11.34
N LEU A 246 2.46 1.27 -11.94
CA LEU A 246 2.44 1.81 -13.30
C LEU A 246 1.41 2.96 -13.37
N GLY A 247 0.83 3.39 -12.23
CA GLY A 247 -0.38 4.26 -12.17
C GLY A 247 -1.64 3.58 -11.61
N TYR A 248 -1.54 2.39 -10.98
CA TYR A 248 -2.72 1.72 -10.38
C TYR A 248 -3.25 2.41 -9.12
N ALA A 249 -2.55 3.41 -8.59
CA ALA A 249 -3.14 4.27 -7.58
C ALA A 249 -4.31 5.01 -8.25
N PRO A 250 -5.56 4.80 -7.82
CA PRO A 250 -6.58 5.77 -8.17
C PRO A 250 -6.03 7.10 -7.67
N VAL A 251 -5.86 8.08 -8.56
CA VAL A 251 -5.61 9.45 -8.14
C VAL A 251 -6.85 9.87 -7.35
N ILE A 252 -6.86 9.54 -6.05
CA ILE A 252 -7.79 10.07 -5.09
C ILE A 252 -7.08 11.31 -4.55
N HIS A 253 -7.26 12.41 -5.27
CA HIS A 253 -7.22 13.73 -4.67
C HIS A 253 -8.67 14.13 -4.36
#